data_AF-A0A7R9KAI6-F1
#
_entry.id   AF-A0A7R9KAI6-F1
#
_cell.length_a   1.000
_cell.length_b   1.000
_cell.length_c   1.000
_cell.angle_alpha   90.00
_cell.angle_beta   90.00
_cell.angle_gamma   90.00
#
_symmetry.space_group_name_H-M   'P 1'
#
loop_
_entity.id
_entity.type
_entity.pdbx_description
1 polymer ?
#
loop_
_entity_poly.entity_id
_entity_poly.type
_entity_poly.pdbx_seq_one_letter_code
_entity_poly.pdbx_strand_id
1 'polypeptide(L)'
;MDDRFRKNSRFDELHYGKYVSLYMKRTFFFDSHPPLGKQLIGALAYLAEFDGQFKFDRIGSSYAESVPLFALRLVPAVCGSVVIPIAYHLMLELG
;
A
#
# COMPACT_ATOMS: atom_id res chain seq x y z
N MET A 1 5.04 21.13 -0.61
CA MET A 1 5.61 19.94 -1.28
C MET A 1 4.59 18.82 -1.16
N ASP A 2 4.00 18.17 -2.15
CA ASP A 2 3.98 18.23 -3.61
C ASP A 2 2.64 17.55 -4.01
N ASP A 3 1.64 18.33 -4.44
CA ASP A 3 0.25 17.90 -4.71
C ASP A 3 0.06 17.16 -6.05
N ARG A 4 1.09 16.42 -6.50
CA ARG A 4 1.07 15.77 -7.83
C ARG A 4 0.42 14.39 -7.87
N PHE A 5 0.02 13.82 -6.73
CA PHE A 5 -0.60 12.51 -6.68
C PHE A 5 -2.12 12.59 -6.46
N ARG A 6 -2.89 11.84 -7.26
CA ARG A 6 -4.36 11.81 -7.15
C ARG A 6 -4.78 11.38 -5.75
N LYS A 7 -5.53 12.26 -5.05
CA LYS A 7 -6.03 12.07 -3.68
C LYS A 7 -7.33 11.25 -3.58
N ASN A 8 -7.84 10.72 -4.69
CA ASN A 8 -9.09 9.96 -4.67
C ASN A 8 -8.81 8.47 -4.46
N SER A 9 -9.57 7.87 -3.55
CA SER A 9 -9.47 6.44 -3.30
C SER A 9 -9.89 5.59 -4.50
N ARG A 10 -9.08 4.58 -4.82
CA ARG A 10 -9.33 3.57 -5.86
C ARG A 10 -9.70 2.23 -5.22
N PHE A 11 -10.35 1.36 -6.01
CA PHE A 11 -10.97 0.12 -5.55
C PHE A 11 -10.08 -0.71 -4.61
N ASP A 12 -8.82 -0.93 -5.02
CA ASP A 12 -7.87 -1.74 -4.27
C ASP A 12 -7.29 -1.00 -3.07
N GLU A 13 -6.99 0.30 -3.23
CA GLU A 13 -6.43 1.14 -2.16
C GLU A 13 -7.35 1.24 -0.94
N LEU A 14 -8.68 1.22 -1.12
CA LEU A 14 -9.64 1.21 -0.01
C LEU A 14 -9.46 -0.03 0.88
N HIS A 15 -9.37 -1.20 0.26
CA HIS A 15 -9.26 -2.47 0.96
C HIS A 15 -7.92 -2.57 1.68
N TYR A 16 -6.82 -2.29 0.98
CA TYR A 16 -5.48 -2.29 1.58
C TYR A 16 -5.33 -1.23 2.68
N GLY A 17 -5.88 -0.03 2.47
CA GLY A 17 -5.89 1.03 3.48
C GLY A 17 -6.61 0.61 4.77
N LYS A 18 -7.76 -0.05 4.66
CA LYS A 18 -8.49 -0.59 5.82
C LYS A 18 -7.64 -1.59 6.61
N TYR A 19 -6.95 -2.50 5.93
CA TYR A 19 -6.05 -3.45 6.59
C TYR A 19 -4.83 -2.78 7.23
N VAL A 20 -4.24 -1.77 6.58
CA VAL A 20 -3.13 -0.99 7.15
C VAL A 20 -3.56 -0.28 8.44
N SER A 21 -4.76 0.33 8.46
CA SER A 21 -5.30 0.92 9.69
C SER A 21 -5.53 -0.11 10.80
N LEU A 22 -5.93 -1.35 10.45
CA LEU A 22 -6.08 -2.46 11.42
C LEU A 22 -4.73 -2.94 11.95
N TYR A 23 -3.70 -3.01 11.10
CA TYR A 23 -2.33 -3.32 11.52
C TYR A 23 -1.78 -2.26 12.48
N MET A 24 -2.02 -0.98 12.20
CA MET A 24 -1.58 0.12 13.05
C MET A 24 -2.28 0.13 14.42
N LYS A 25 -3.56 -0.26 14.44
CA LYS A 25 -4.32 -0.46 15.67
C LYS A 25 -4.01 -1.78 16.39
N ARG A 26 -3.14 -2.63 15.84
CA ARG A 26 -2.81 -3.96 16.34
C ARG A 26 -4.05 -4.83 16.61
N THR A 27 -5.11 -4.62 15.84
CA THR A 27 -6.36 -5.38 15.95
C THR A 27 -6.30 -6.58 15.03
N PHE A 28 -6.58 -7.76 15.58
CA PHE A 28 -6.65 -8.98 14.79
C PHE A 28 -7.78 -8.89 13.75
N PHE A 29 -7.50 -9.30 12.52
CA PHE A 29 -8.46 -9.38 11.43
C PHE A 29 -8.25 -10.68 10.66
N PHE A 30 -9.32 -11.20 10.07
CA PHE A 30 -9.26 -12.39 9.23
C PHE A 30 -9.27 -11.98 7.76
N ASP A 31 -8.36 -12.56 6.97
CA ASP A 31 -8.24 -12.30 5.55
C ASP A 31 -7.88 -13.59 4.80
N SER A 32 -8.37 -13.70 3.56
CA SER A 32 -8.19 -14.86 2.69
C SER A 32 -6.80 -14.90 2.06
N HIS A 33 -6.18 -13.74 1.87
CA HIS A 33 -4.89 -13.63 1.19
C HIS A 33 -3.69 -13.77 2.15
N PRO A 34 -2.52 -14.20 1.64
CA PRO A 34 -1.29 -14.22 2.42
C PRO A 34 -0.96 -12.85 3.04
N PRO A 35 -0.52 -12.81 4.31
CA PRO A 35 -0.36 -11.55 5.05
C PRO A 35 0.83 -10.70 4.60
N LEU A 36 1.83 -11.29 3.93
CA LEU A 36 3.11 -10.65 3.63
C LEU A 36 2.97 -9.31 2.90
N GLY A 37 2.14 -9.24 1.86
CA GLY A 37 1.96 -7.99 1.10
C GLY A 37 1.37 -6.87 1.96
N LYS A 38 0.40 -7.20 2.82
CA LYS A 38 -0.24 -6.21 3.70
C LYS A 38 0.67 -5.79 4.85
N GLN A 39 1.51 -6.71 5.33
CA GLN A 39 2.53 -6.41 6.34
C GLN A 39 3.62 -5.48 5.79
N LEU A 40 4.07 -5.64 4.55
CA LEU A 40 5.03 -4.72 3.92
C LEU A 40 4.47 -3.30 3.80
N ILE A 41 3.21 -3.18 3.35
CA ILE A 41 2.53 -1.87 3.27
C ILE A 41 2.32 -1.29 4.67
N GLY A 42 1.93 -2.11 5.64
CA GLY A 42 1.80 -1.71 7.04
C GLY A 42 3.12 -1.23 7.64
N ALA A 43 4.23 -1.92 7.35
CA ALA A 43 5.55 -1.51 7.80
C ALA A 43 5.96 -0.16 7.22
N LEU A 44 5.79 0.08 5.92
CA LEU A 44 6.08 1.41 5.36
C LEU A 44 5.16 2.50 5.90
N ALA A 45 3.89 2.19 6.18
CA ALA A 45 2.98 3.13 6.82
C ALA A 45 3.43 3.46 8.26
N TYR A 46 3.98 2.49 8.99
CA TYR A 46 4.58 2.70 10.31
C TYR A 46 5.83 3.58 10.22
N LEU A 47 6.72 3.36 9.24
CA LEU A 47 7.88 4.22 9.00
C LEU A 47 7.48 5.65 8.58
N ALA A 48 6.33 5.82 7.94
CA ALA A 48 5.80 7.10 7.51
C ALA A 48 4.88 7.76 8.56
N GLU A 49 4.96 7.31 9.82
CA GLU A 49 4.25 7.88 10.98
C GLU A 49 2.72 7.92 10.83
N PHE A 50 2.13 6.91 10.20
CA PHE A 50 0.68 6.81 10.07
C PHE A 50 0.02 6.31 11.37
N ASP A 51 -0.88 7.09 11.96
CA ASP A 51 -1.57 6.77 13.22
C ASP A 51 -2.79 5.83 13.06
N GLY A 52 -3.15 5.42 11.83
CA GLY A 52 -4.28 4.51 11.60
C GLY A 52 -5.67 5.06 11.95
N GLN A 53 -5.77 6.35 12.31
CA GLN A 53 -7.02 7.02 12.67
C GLN A 53 -7.97 7.18 11.48
N PHE A 54 -7.44 7.16 10.25
CA PHE A 54 -8.25 7.30 9.05
C PHE A 54 -9.04 6.01 8.76
N LYS A 55 -10.38 6.15 8.71
CA LYS A 55 -11.30 5.09 8.29
C LYS A 55 -11.59 5.21 6.80
N PHE A 56 -11.25 4.15 6.07
CA PHE A 56 -11.53 4.02 4.65
C PHE A 56 -12.97 3.51 4.46
N ASP A 57 -13.94 4.42 4.32
CA ASP A 57 -15.38 4.08 4.29
C ASP A 57 -15.97 3.95 2.87
N ARG A 58 -15.53 4.76 1.88
CA ARG A 58 -16.10 4.77 0.52
C ARG A 58 -15.06 4.93 -0.57
N ILE A 59 -15.23 4.18 -1.67
CA ILE A 59 -14.42 4.34 -2.89
C ILE A 59 -14.66 5.75 -3.45
N GLY A 60 -13.58 6.46 -3.81
CA GLY A 60 -13.64 7.80 -4.36
C GLY A 60 -13.64 8.94 -3.33
N SER A 61 -13.62 8.66 -2.03
CA SER A 61 -13.40 9.69 -1.01
C SER A 61 -11.98 10.27 -1.14
N SER A 62 -11.84 11.56 -0.88
CA SER A 62 -10.52 12.20 -0.74
C SER A 62 -9.82 11.70 0.53
N TYR A 63 -8.54 11.39 0.41
CA TYR A 63 -7.71 11.05 1.56
C TYR A 63 -7.44 12.29 2.43
N ALA A 64 -7.38 12.09 3.75
CA ALA A 64 -6.88 13.12 4.66
C ALA A 64 -5.37 13.32 4.44
N GLU A 65 -4.87 14.54 4.70
CA GLU A 65 -3.44 14.85 4.58
C GLU A 65 -2.56 14.04 5.54
N SER A 66 -3.15 13.48 6.60
CA SER A 66 -2.47 12.60 7.54
C SER A 66 -2.16 11.20 6.99
N VAL A 67 -2.67 10.83 5.81
CA VAL A 67 -2.38 9.54 5.18
C VAL A 67 -1.15 9.68 4.27
N PRO A 68 -0.04 8.95 4.55
CA PRO A 68 1.15 9.00 3.70
C PRO A 68 0.92 8.20 2.40
N LEU A 69 0.21 8.79 1.44
CA LEU A 69 -0.14 8.15 0.16
C LEU A 69 1.09 7.73 -0.65
N PHE A 70 2.17 8.50 -0.56
CA PHE A 70 3.42 8.18 -1.24
C PHE A 70 4.00 6.86 -0.71
N ALA A 71 4.08 6.69 0.62
CA ALA A 71 4.62 5.48 1.24
C ALA A 71 3.77 4.24 0.91
N LEU A 72 2.44 4.36 0.95
CA LEU A 72 1.55 3.24 0.59
C LEU A 72 1.69 2.83 -0.88
N ARG A 73 1.91 3.77 -1.80
CA ARG A 73 2.08 3.50 -3.22
C ARG A 73 3.50 3.06 -3.59
N LEU A 74 4.49 3.32 -2.73
CA LEU A 74 5.88 2.97 -2.97
C LEU A 74 6.08 1.45 -2.99
N VAL A 75 5.44 0.69 -2.10
CA VAL A 75 5.54 -0.79 -2.09
C VAL A 75 5.14 -1.42 -3.43
N PRO A 76 3.91 -1.23 -3.95
CA PRO A 76 3.52 -1.84 -5.21
C PRO A 76 4.34 -1.29 -6.39
N ALA A 77 4.76 -0.02 -6.35
CA ALA A 77 5.58 0.58 -7.41
C ALA A 77 6.98 -0.05 -7.47
N VAL A 78 7.64 -0.26 -6.33
CA VAL A 78 8.97 -0.88 -6.27
C VAL A 78 8.89 -2.37 -6.60
N CYS A 79 7.92 -3.10 -6.05
CA CYS A 79 7.75 -4.50 -6.41
C CYS A 79 7.49 -4.64 -7.92
N GLY A 80 6.60 -3.82 -8.49
CA GLY A 80 6.30 -3.83 -9.93
C GLY A 80 7.50 -3.46 -10.80
N SER A 81 8.29 -2.45 -10.41
CA SER A 81 9.47 -2.05 -11.17
C SER A 81 10.58 -3.10 -11.15
N VAL A 82 10.70 -3.87 -10.07
CA VAL A 82 11.68 -4.96 -9.91
C VAL A 82 11.31 -6.21 -10.69
N VAL A 83 10.01 -6.46 -10.97
CA VAL A 83 9.61 -7.61 -11.82
C VAL A 83 10.20 -7.52 -13.22
N ILE A 84 10.30 -6.32 -13.80
CA ILE A 84 10.78 -6.12 -15.18
C ILE A 84 12.24 -6.56 -15.37
N PRO A 85 13.24 -6.08 -14.59
CA PRO A 85 14.62 -6.52 -14.73
C PRO A 85 14.79 -8.00 -14.35
N ILE A 86 14.03 -8.52 -13.38
CA ILE A 86 14.06 -9.95 -13.03
C ILE A 86 13.57 -10.79 -14.21
N ALA A 87 12.47 -10.40 -14.85
CA ALA A 87 11.95 -11.12 -16.02
C ALA A 87 12.94 -11.07 -17.19
N TYR A 88 13.60 -9.93 -17.41
CA TYR A 88 14.66 -9.81 -18.41
C TYR A 88 15.85 -10.73 -18.12
N HIS A 89 16.35 -10.75 -16.87
CA HIS A 89 17.41 -11.68 -16.48
C HIS A 89 16.97 -13.14 -16.61
N LEU A 90 15.74 -13.47 -16.24
CA LEU A 90 15.20 -14.81 -16.40
C LEU A 90 15.16 -15.24 -17.87
N MET A 91 14.80 -14.33 -18.79
CA MET A 91 14.83 -14.60 -20.23
C MET A 91 16.25 -14.82 -20.75
N LEU A 92 17.22 -14.03 -20.29
CA LEU A 92 18.63 -14.23 -20.65
C LEU A 92 19.18 -15.60 -20.20
N GLU A 93 18.77 -16.07 -19.02
CA GLU A 93 19.14 -17.41 -18.54
C GLU A 93 18.42 -18.54 -19.30
N LEU A 94 17.31 -18.24 -19.97
CA LEU A 94 16.53 -19.22 -20.75
C LEU A 94 17.02 -19.38 -22.19
N GLY A 95 17.72 -18.40 -22.76
CA GLY A 95 18.34 -18.46 -24.10
C GLY A 95 17.97 -17.31 -25.03
#